data_AF-A0A4U5R3L3-F1
#
_entry.id   AF-A0A4U5R3L3-F1
#
_cell.length_a   1.000
_cell.length_b   1.000
_cell.length_c   1.000
_cell.angle_alpha   90.00
_cell.angle_beta   90.00
_cell.angle_gamma   90.00
#
_symmetry.space_group_name_H-M   'P 1'
#
loop_
_entity.id
_entity.type
_entity.pdbx_description
1 polymer ?
#
loop_
_entity_poly.entity_id
_entity_poly.type
_entity_poly.pdbx_seq_one_letter_code
_entity_poly.pdbx_strand_id
1 'polypeptide(L)'
;MDIQRADGVRRNSTLICAPIMAESVDQMLVQMKRAKELGADLAEVRVDFLRNFSPRNDLEALIKQCPLPTLITYRPKWEGGQYDGDENKRQKALQIAMELGADFIDIELKVAQEFYNFIQGKKPEKVKIIVSSHNYECTPSIEEIGDLVARIQATGADIVKVATTALDITDNARMFHIIVNLQVPVIGLVMGERGLMSRVLAAKYGGFLTFGSIEAGVVSAPGQPTVKDLLELYNLRQIEADTKVHGVIGNPIGHSKSPHLYNAAFKSVGFNGIYLPLLVDSVANYISTYSSPDFAGYSYTIPHKEDGLKCCDEVC
;
A
#
# COMPACT_ATOMS: atom_id res chain seq x y z
N MET A 1 -3.85 -11.99 -15.94
CA MET A 1 -5.14 -11.58 -16.52
C MET A 1 -4.91 -10.20 -17.11
N ASP A 2 -4.58 -10.15 -18.40
CA ASP A 2 -4.49 -8.87 -19.11
C ASP A 2 -5.90 -8.37 -19.38
N ILE A 3 -6.30 -7.31 -18.69
CA ILE A 3 -7.53 -6.59 -18.98
C ILE A 3 -7.15 -5.44 -19.92
N GLN A 4 -6.93 -5.75 -21.18
CA GLN A 4 -7.02 -4.76 -22.25
C GLN A 4 -8.36 -4.93 -22.96
N ARG A 5 -9.23 -3.92 -22.87
CA ARG A 5 -10.37 -3.75 -23.77
C ARG A 5 -10.30 -2.38 -24.43
N ALA A 6 -10.83 -2.35 -25.65
CA ALA A 6 -10.94 -1.23 -26.55
C ALA A 6 -11.71 -0.08 -25.90
N ASP A 7 -10.99 0.95 -25.49
CA ASP A 7 -11.36 2.37 -25.37
C ASP A 7 -10.21 2.97 -24.55
N GLY A 8 -9.40 3.85 -25.17
CA GLY A 8 -8.07 4.29 -24.73
C GLY A 8 -7.93 5.02 -23.39
N VAL A 9 -8.79 4.74 -22.40
CA VAL A 9 -8.69 5.20 -21.02
C VAL A 9 -8.19 4.02 -20.17
N ARG A 10 -6.95 4.09 -19.68
CA ARG A 10 -6.43 3.12 -18.69
C ARG A 10 -7.22 3.31 -17.39
N ARG A 11 -8.23 2.47 -17.16
CA ARG A 11 -8.84 2.33 -15.83
C ARG A 11 -7.77 1.91 -14.82
N ASN A 12 -7.85 2.47 -13.62
CA ASN A 12 -6.99 2.13 -12.50
C ASN A 12 -6.93 0.62 -12.21
N SER A 13 -5.71 0.08 -12.16
CA SER A 13 -5.42 -1.33 -11.90
C SER A 13 -4.85 -1.61 -10.51
N THR A 14 -4.72 -0.59 -9.65
CA THR A 14 -4.21 -0.75 -8.28
C THR A 14 -5.14 -1.65 -7.48
N LEU A 15 -4.57 -2.75 -6.98
CA LEU A 15 -5.29 -3.72 -6.17
C LEU A 15 -5.39 -3.24 -4.72
N ILE A 16 -6.49 -3.58 -4.06
CA ILE A 16 -6.66 -3.41 -2.61
C ILE A 16 -6.41 -4.75 -1.92
N CYS A 17 -5.39 -4.80 -1.09
CA CYS A 17 -5.06 -5.97 -0.27
C CYS A 17 -5.52 -5.79 1.17
N ALA A 18 -6.23 -6.77 1.71
CA ALA A 18 -6.61 -6.81 3.12
C ALA A 18 -5.63 -7.66 3.93
N PRO A 19 -4.93 -7.10 4.94
CA PRO A 19 -4.14 -7.89 5.87
C PRO A 19 -5.02 -8.74 6.78
N ILE A 20 -4.66 -10.03 6.88
CA ILE A 20 -5.30 -11.04 7.71
C ILE A 20 -4.31 -11.40 8.82
N MET A 21 -4.63 -11.05 10.07
CA MET A 21 -3.70 -11.06 11.20
C MET A 21 -4.28 -11.74 12.45
N ALA A 22 -5.37 -12.51 12.30
CA ALA A 22 -5.91 -13.27 13.42
C ALA A 22 -4.91 -14.34 13.90
N GLU A 23 -5.08 -14.79 15.15
CA GLU A 23 -4.12 -15.68 15.80
C GLU A 23 -4.38 -17.17 15.56
N SER A 24 -5.48 -17.51 14.88
CA SER A 24 -5.87 -18.87 14.51
C SER A 24 -6.40 -18.97 13.08
N VAL A 25 -6.26 -20.16 12.47
CA VAL A 25 -6.72 -20.43 11.10
C VAL A 25 -8.21 -20.14 10.93
N ASP A 26 -9.06 -20.61 11.86
CA ASP A 26 -10.51 -20.39 11.79
C ASP A 26 -10.87 -18.90 11.77
N GLN A 27 -10.20 -18.10 12.61
CA GLN A 27 -10.41 -16.66 12.64
C GLN A 27 -9.87 -15.97 11.39
N MET A 28 -8.73 -16.41 10.86
CA MET A 28 -8.21 -15.92 9.58
C MET A 28 -9.18 -16.19 8.44
N LEU A 29 -9.81 -17.37 8.38
CA LEU A 29 -10.82 -17.70 7.37
C LEU A 29 -12.05 -16.81 7.46
N VAL A 30 -12.49 -16.45 8.68
CA VAL A 30 -13.56 -15.45 8.89
C VAL A 30 -13.13 -14.08 8.35
N GLN A 31 -11.92 -13.63 8.69
CA GLN A 31 -11.37 -12.37 8.18
C GLN A 31 -11.25 -12.34 6.65
N MET A 32 -10.86 -13.45 6.01
CA MET A 32 -10.78 -13.54 4.54
C MET A 32 -12.15 -13.40 3.88
N LYS A 33 -13.19 -14.05 4.43
CA LYS A 33 -14.58 -13.86 3.95
C LYS A 33 -15.01 -12.41 4.10
N ARG A 34 -14.70 -11.81 5.25
CA ARG A 34 -15.01 -10.40 5.51
C ARG A 34 -14.28 -9.45 4.54
N ALA A 35 -13.01 -9.71 4.25
CA ALA A 35 -12.24 -8.93 3.27
C ALA A 35 -12.91 -8.93 1.89
N LYS A 36 -13.43 -10.09 1.44
CA LYS A 36 -14.19 -10.20 0.19
C LYS A 36 -15.49 -9.41 0.24
N GLU A 37 -16.26 -9.52 1.31
CA GLU A 37 -17.51 -8.76 1.49
C GLU A 37 -17.26 -7.24 1.44
N LEU A 38 -16.13 -6.79 1.97
CA LEU A 38 -15.73 -5.39 1.94
C LEU A 38 -15.21 -4.93 0.56
N GLY A 39 -14.96 -5.84 -0.38
CA GLY A 39 -14.52 -5.52 -1.73
C GLY A 39 -12.99 -5.45 -1.92
N ALA A 40 -12.21 -6.10 -1.05
CA ALA A 40 -10.78 -6.29 -1.27
C ALA A 40 -10.53 -7.20 -2.49
N ASP A 41 -9.43 -6.95 -3.20
CA ASP A 41 -9.03 -7.74 -4.37
C ASP A 41 -8.21 -8.97 -4.00
N LEU A 42 -7.48 -8.93 -2.88
CA LEU A 42 -6.69 -10.04 -2.37
C LEU A 42 -6.54 -9.98 -0.83
N ALA A 43 -6.12 -11.08 -0.24
CA ALA A 43 -5.87 -11.21 1.19
C ALA A 43 -4.37 -11.46 1.48
N GLU A 44 -3.73 -10.60 2.28
CA GLU A 44 -2.38 -10.85 2.81
C GLU A 44 -2.49 -11.69 4.08
N VAL A 45 -2.10 -12.95 4.01
CA VAL A 45 -2.09 -13.88 5.14
C VAL A 45 -0.79 -13.72 5.91
N ARG A 46 -0.85 -13.03 7.05
CA ARG A 46 0.29 -12.82 7.95
C ARG A 46 0.46 -14.00 8.89
N VAL A 47 1.06 -15.08 8.38
CA VAL A 47 1.22 -16.33 9.15
C VAL A 47 2.13 -16.17 10.36
N ASP A 48 2.92 -15.09 10.45
CA ASP A 48 3.66 -14.74 11.67
C ASP A 48 2.75 -14.42 12.88
N PHE A 49 1.47 -14.10 12.68
CA PHE A 49 0.51 -13.87 13.77
C PHE A 49 -0.12 -15.17 14.32
N LEU A 50 0.03 -16.30 13.62
CA LEU A 50 -0.52 -17.57 14.09
C LEU A 50 0.28 -18.11 15.28
N ARG A 51 -0.40 -18.41 16.40
CA ARG A 51 0.28 -18.90 17.62
C ARG A 51 0.84 -20.32 17.48
N ASN A 52 0.11 -21.20 16.79
CA ASN A 52 0.44 -22.63 16.64
C ASN A 52 0.45 -23.01 15.16
N PHE A 53 1.41 -22.47 14.40
CA PHE A 53 1.46 -22.65 12.95
C PHE A 53 2.05 -24.01 12.54
N SER A 54 1.24 -24.83 11.88
CA SER A 54 1.60 -26.09 11.23
C SER A 54 1.63 -25.88 9.71
N PRO A 55 2.80 -25.59 9.10
CA PRO A 55 2.87 -24.96 7.79
C PRO A 55 2.04 -25.64 6.71
N ARG A 56 2.14 -26.96 6.54
CA ARG A 56 1.44 -27.64 5.45
C ARG A 56 -0.08 -27.63 5.62
N ASN A 57 -0.58 -28.01 6.79
CA ASN A 57 -2.01 -28.14 7.03
C ASN A 57 -2.69 -26.78 7.06
N ASP A 58 -2.08 -25.81 7.74
CA ASP A 58 -2.68 -24.49 7.92
C ASP A 58 -2.65 -23.70 6.62
N LEU A 59 -1.53 -23.72 5.86
CA LEU A 59 -1.47 -23.08 4.55
C LEU A 59 -2.44 -23.74 3.57
N GLU A 60 -2.59 -25.07 3.60
CA GLU A 60 -3.53 -25.76 2.72
C GLU A 60 -4.97 -25.31 2.99
N ALA A 61 -5.35 -25.20 4.27
CA ALA A 61 -6.66 -24.69 4.66
C ALA A 61 -6.84 -23.22 4.24
N LEU A 62 -5.87 -22.36 4.55
CA LEU A 62 -5.94 -20.92 4.28
C LEU A 62 -5.99 -20.63 2.77
N ILE A 63 -5.13 -21.27 1.97
CA ILE A 63 -5.06 -21.03 0.53
C ILE A 63 -6.30 -21.59 -0.18
N LYS A 64 -6.71 -22.83 0.11
CA LYS A 64 -7.83 -23.47 -0.62
C LYS A 64 -9.20 -22.90 -0.25
N GLN A 65 -9.37 -22.39 0.97
CA GLN A 65 -10.65 -21.84 1.43
C GLN A 65 -10.72 -20.32 1.31
N CYS A 66 -9.63 -19.63 0.97
CA CYS A 66 -9.68 -18.19 0.73
C CYS A 66 -10.56 -17.91 -0.48
N PRO A 67 -11.57 -17.03 -0.36
CA PRO A 67 -12.45 -16.71 -1.48
C PRO A 67 -11.87 -15.61 -2.39
N LEU A 68 -10.61 -15.21 -2.17
CA LEU A 68 -9.82 -14.20 -2.87
C LEU A 68 -8.43 -14.77 -3.21
N PRO A 69 -7.70 -14.18 -4.16
CA PRO A 69 -6.26 -14.41 -4.31
C PRO A 69 -5.50 -14.20 -2.99
N THR A 70 -4.47 -15.02 -2.77
CA THR A 70 -3.69 -15.02 -1.53
C THR A 70 -2.29 -14.48 -1.72
N LEU A 71 -1.89 -13.59 -0.80
CA LEU A 71 -0.51 -13.16 -0.59
C LEU A 71 -0.04 -13.74 0.73
N ILE A 72 0.94 -14.64 0.70
CA ILE A 72 1.47 -15.25 1.93
C ILE A 72 2.72 -14.49 2.38
N THR A 73 2.66 -13.98 3.61
CA THR A 73 3.75 -13.23 4.23
C THR A 73 4.10 -13.87 5.58
N TYR A 74 5.34 -14.31 5.75
CA TYR A 74 5.86 -14.84 7.03
C TYR A 74 6.93 -13.91 7.58
N ARG A 75 6.52 -12.76 8.11
CA ARG A 75 7.43 -11.64 8.43
C ARG A 75 8.25 -11.92 9.70
N PRO A 76 9.59 -11.80 9.66
CA PRO A 76 10.44 -11.94 10.84
C PRO A 76 10.52 -10.66 11.67
N LYS A 77 10.88 -10.77 12.96
CA LYS A 77 11.01 -9.64 13.89
C LYS A 77 11.98 -8.57 13.41
N TRP A 78 13.09 -8.96 12.77
CA TRP A 78 14.08 -8.02 12.25
C TRP A 78 13.56 -7.15 11.09
N GLU A 79 12.40 -7.51 10.51
CA GLU A 79 11.69 -6.72 9.51
C GLU A 79 10.26 -6.35 10.01
N GLY A 80 10.10 -6.16 11.33
CA GLY A 80 8.86 -5.68 11.95
C GLY A 80 7.70 -6.69 12.03
N GLY A 81 7.97 -7.98 11.81
CA GLY A 81 7.02 -9.08 12.01
C GLY A 81 7.04 -9.69 13.41
N GLN A 82 6.38 -10.84 13.56
CA GLN A 82 6.31 -11.57 14.83
C GLN A 82 7.20 -12.82 14.88
N TYR A 83 7.70 -13.31 13.74
CA TYR A 83 8.49 -14.54 13.68
C TYR A 83 9.94 -14.36 14.16
N ASP A 84 10.40 -15.26 15.04
CA ASP A 84 11.73 -15.22 15.67
C ASP A 84 12.45 -16.58 15.64
N GLY A 85 12.00 -17.46 14.76
CA GLY A 85 12.48 -18.83 14.66
C GLY A 85 13.59 -19.02 13.62
N ASP A 86 13.81 -20.29 13.27
CA ASP A 86 14.81 -20.70 12.27
C ASP A 86 14.44 -20.26 10.84
N GLU A 87 15.37 -19.59 10.18
CA GLU A 87 15.16 -19.01 8.85
C GLU A 87 14.89 -20.09 7.78
N ASN A 88 15.52 -21.26 7.86
CA ASN A 88 15.25 -22.35 6.91
C ASN A 88 13.82 -22.88 7.05
N LYS A 89 13.28 -23.00 8.28
CA LYS A 89 11.88 -23.36 8.51
C LYS A 89 10.92 -22.32 7.93
N ARG A 90 11.24 -21.03 8.07
CA ARG A 90 10.45 -19.92 7.51
C ARG A 90 10.42 -19.97 5.99
N GLN A 91 11.58 -20.08 5.34
CA GLN A 91 11.67 -20.21 3.88
C GLN A 91 10.99 -21.48 3.37
N LYS A 92 11.10 -22.59 4.11
CA LYS A 92 10.38 -23.83 3.78
C LYS A 92 8.86 -23.65 3.82
N ALA A 93 8.32 -22.91 4.79
CA ALA A 93 6.90 -22.60 4.85
C ALA A 93 6.44 -21.76 3.64
N LEU A 94 7.22 -20.76 3.23
CA LEU A 94 6.93 -19.98 2.01
C LEU A 94 6.97 -20.85 0.75
N GLN A 95 7.95 -21.74 0.62
CA GLN A 95 7.99 -22.72 -0.48
C GLN A 95 6.73 -23.62 -0.48
N ILE A 96 6.31 -24.13 0.68
CA ILE A 96 5.08 -24.93 0.81
C ILE A 96 3.86 -24.12 0.34
N ALA A 97 3.80 -22.83 0.66
CA ALA A 97 2.72 -21.94 0.21
C ALA A 97 2.66 -21.85 -1.33
N MET A 98 3.82 -21.75 -1.99
CA MET A 98 3.92 -21.77 -3.45
C MET A 98 3.44 -23.11 -4.03
N GLU A 99 3.87 -24.24 -3.44
CA GLU A 99 3.48 -25.59 -3.87
C GLU A 99 1.96 -25.82 -3.72
N LEU A 100 1.34 -25.22 -2.71
CA LEU A 100 -0.10 -25.29 -2.45
C LEU A 100 -0.93 -24.33 -3.32
N GLY A 101 -0.28 -23.48 -4.12
CA GLY A 101 -0.94 -22.62 -5.09
C GLY A 101 -1.28 -21.21 -4.60
N ALA A 102 -0.53 -20.67 -3.64
CA ALA A 102 -0.62 -19.23 -3.31
C ALA A 102 -0.38 -18.36 -4.55
N ASP A 103 -1.12 -17.26 -4.71
CA ASP A 103 -0.95 -16.37 -5.87
C ASP A 103 0.32 -15.52 -5.75
N PHE A 104 0.61 -15.06 -4.53
CA PHE A 104 1.77 -14.26 -4.20
C PHE A 104 2.47 -14.74 -2.94
N ILE A 105 3.79 -14.58 -2.90
CA ILE A 105 4.59 -14.69 -1.67
C ILE A 105 5.40 -13.41 -1.46
N ASP A 106 5.52 -12.98 -0.21
CA ASP A 106 6.41 -11.87 0.18
C ASP A 106 7.69 -12.44 0.82
N ILE A 107 8.84 -12.06 0.29
CA ILE A 107 10.16 -12.36 0.86
C ILE A 107 10.96 -11.07 1.03
N GLU A 108 11.65 -10.94 2.16
CA GLU A 108 12.43 -9.76 2.49
C GLU A 108 13.72 -9.70 1.67
N LEU A 109 14.09 -8.52 1.19
CA LEU A 109 15.27 -8.28 0.34
C LEU A 109 16.54 -8.90 0.91
N LYS A 110 16.73 -8.82 2.23
CA LYS A 110 17.93 -9.32 2.92
C LYS A 110 18.21 -10.80 2.65
N VAL A 111 17.16 -11.62 2.48
CA VAL A 111 17.26 -13.06 2.28
C VAL A 111 16.71 -13.51 0.92
N ALA A 112 16.31 -12.58 0.05
CA ALA A 112 15.68 -12.89 -1.23
C ALA A 112 16.58 -13.76 -2.11
N GLN A 113 17.88 -13.45 -2.20
CA GLN A 113 18.83 -14.24 -3.00
C GLN A 113 18.99 -15.67 -2.46
N GLU A 114 19.02 -15.83 -1.14
CA GLU A 114 19.08 -17.14 -0.48
C GLU A 114 17.82 -17.94 -0.76
N PHE A 115 16.65 -17.29 -0.70
CA PHE A 115 15.37 -17.92 -1.00
C PHE A 115 15.28 -18.39 -2.46
N TYR A 116 15.74 -17.58 -3.42
CA TYR A 116 15.80 -18.00 -4.83
C TYR A 116 16.71 -19.21 -5.04
N ASN A 117 17.86 -19.25 -4.34
CA ASN A 117 18.75 -20.41 -4.36
C ASN A 117 18.10 -21.64 -3.70
N PHE A 118 17.34 -21.45 -2.62
CA PHE A 118 16.64 -22.50 -1.89
C PHE A 118 15.55 -23.17 -2.73
N ILE A 119 14.77 -22.41 -3.49
CA ILE A 119 13.73 -22.97 -4.36
C ILE A 119 14.27 -23.57 -5.66
N GLN A 120 15.53 -23.32 -6.03
CA GLN A 120 16.22 -23.93 -7.18
C GLN A 120 15.41 -23.86 -8.49
N GLY A 121 14.75 -22.73 -8.75
CA GLY A 121 13.93 -22.55 -9.95
C GLY A 121 12.58 -23.30 -9.95
N LYS A 122 12.18 -23.94 -8.84
CA LYS A 122 10.89 -24.63 -8.70
C LYS A 122 9.71 -23.67 -8.46
N LYS A 123 9.81 -22.41 -8.89
CA LYS A 123 8.71 -21.44 -8.80
C LYS A 123 7.62 -21.84 -9.80
N PRO A 124 6.39 -22.18 -9.37
CA PRO A 124 5.30 -22.39 -10.30
C PRO A 124 5.00 -21.09 -11.06
N GLU A 125 4.75 -21.19 -12.37
CA GLU A 125 4.62 -20.02 -13.27
C GLU A 125 3.55 -19.01 -12.83
N LYS A 126 2.48 -19.50 -12.20
CA LYS A 126 1.36 -18.68 -11.71
C LYS A 126 1.68 -17.89 -10.44
N VAL A 127 2.70 -18.30 -9.67
CA VAL A 127 3.06 -17.66 -8.40
C VAL A 127 3.98 -16.48 -8.67
N LYS A 128 3.65 -15.33 -8.08
CA LYS A 128 4.47 -14.11 -8.17
C LYS A 128 5.19 -13.83 -6.86
N ILE A 129 6.48 -13.56 -6.92
CA ILE A 129 7.31 -13.25 -5.76
C ILE A 129 7.42 -11.73 -5.63
N ILE A 130 6.91 -11.22 -4.51
CA ILE A 130 7.09 -9.85 -4.06
C ILE A 130 8.36 -9.84 -3.21
N VAL A 131 9.35 -9.03 -3.60
CA VAL A 131 10.52 -8.81 -2.78
C VAL A 131 10.39 -7.45 -2.11
N SER A 132 10.41 -7.44 -0.78
CA SER A 132 10.07 -6.28 0.02
C SER A 132 11.23 -5.72 0.84
N SER A 133 11.19 -4.42 1.09
CA SER A 133 12.08 -3.74 2.03
C SER A 133 11.30 -2.70 2.83
N HIS A 134 11.54 -2.67 4.13
CA HIS A 134 10.87 -1.75 5.06
C HIS A 134 11.91 -0.82 5.70
N ASN A 135 11.68 0.49 5.60
CA ASN A 135 12.41 1.50 6.33
C ASN A 135 11.45 2.12 7.37
N TYR A 136 11.68 1.80 8.63
CA TYR A 136 10.85 2.28 9.74
C TYR A 136 11.28 3.66 10.26
N GLU A 137 12.44 4.17 9.83
CA GLU A 137 13.04 5.40 10.35
C GLU A 137 12.63 6.63 9.53
N CYS A 138 12.72 6.54 8.20
CA CYS A 138 12.49 7.67 7.32
C CYS A 138 12.11 7.25 5.89
N THR A 139 11.93 8.24 5.02
CA THR A 139 11.90 8.07 3.57
C THR A 139 13.23 8.58 3.00
N PRO A 140 14.08 7.71 2.44
CA PRO A 140 15.38 8.12 1.88
C PRO A 140 15.25 9.08 0.68
N SER A 141 16.38 9.53 0.15
CA SER A 141 16.42 10.29 -1.10
C SER A 141 15.93 9.47 -2.30
N ILE A 142 15.60 10.16 -3.40
CA ILE A 142 15.17 9.48 -4.64
C ILE A 142 16.25 8.54 -5.16
N GLU A 143 17.53 8.95 -5.08
CA GLU A 143 18.67 8.13 -5.49
C GLU A 143 18.76 6.85 -4.66
N GLU A 144 18.72 6.95 -3.33
CA GLU A 144 18.78 5.79 -2.43
C GLU A 144 17.59 4.83 -2.62
N ILE A 145 16.38 5.36 -2.87
CA ILE A 145 15.22 4.53 -3.18
C ILE A 145 15.40 3.87 -4.56
N GLY A 146 15.94 4.60 -5.55
CA GLY A 146 16.27 4.06 -6.87
C GLY A 146 17.26 2.88 -6.79
N ASP A 147 18.34 3.04 -6.02
CA ASP A 147 19.32 1.98 -5.78
C ASP A 147 18.72 0.78 -5.06
N LEU A 148 17.84 1.03 -4.07
CA LEU A 148 17.09 -0.03 -3.41
C LEU A 148 16.21 -0.80 -4.39
N VAL A 149 15.49 -0.11 -5.27
CA VAL A 149 14.65 -0.75 -6.30
C VAL A 149 15.50 -1.59 -7.25
N ALA A 150 16.63 -1.06 -7.72
CA ALA A 150 17.54 -1.79 -8.60
C ALA A 150 18.06 -3.07 -7.93
N ARG A 151 18.42 -3.01 -6.64
CA ARG A 151 18.80 -4.22 -5.88
C ARG A 151 17.67 -5.23 -5.77
N ILE A 152 16.43 -4.77 -5.53
CA ILE A 152 15.26 -5.65 -5.49
C ILE A 152 15.05 -6.33 -6.85
N GLN A 153 15.11 -5.58 -7.95
CA GLN A 153 14.99 -6.13 -9.31
C GLN A 153 16.08 -7.16 -9.62
N ALA A 154 17.32 -6.90 -9.19
CA ALA A 154 18.45 -7.81 -9.41
C ALA A 154 18.27 -9.18 -8.76
N THR A 155 17.40 -9.31 -7.75
CA THR A 155 17.06 -10.62 -7.14
C THR A 155 16.21 -11.51 -8.06
N GLY A 156 15.57 -10.95 -9.08
CA GLY A 156 14.59 -11.65 -9.92
C GLY A 156 13.13 -11.50 -9.45
N ALA A 157 12.85 -10.53 -8.58
CA ALA A 157 11.51 -10.20 -8.09
C ALA A 157 10.51 -9.98 -9.25
N ASP A 158 9.31 -10.54 -9.12
CA ASP A 158 8.22 -10.24 -10.06
C ASP A 158 7.60 -8.86 -9.76
N ILE A 159 7.60 -8.47 -8.48
CA ILE A 159 7.03 -7.21 -7.98
C ILE A 159 7.98 -6.63 -6.93
N VAL A 160 8.25 -5.33 -7.05
CA VAL A 160 9.06 -4.57 -6.09
C VAL A 160 8.16 -4.03 -4.99
N LYS A 161 8.52 -4.18 -3.71
CA LYS A 161 7.79 -3.55 -2.59
C LYS A 161 8.74 -2.72 -1.72
N VAL A 162 8.45 -1.43 -1.62
CA VAL A 162 9.19 -0.49 -0.77
C VAL A 162 8.21 0.22 0.15
N ALA A 163 8.42 0.06 1.45
CA ALA A 163 7.66 0.76 2.49
C ALA A 163 8.62 1.63 3.31
N THR A 164 8.39 2.94 3.34
CA THR A 164 9.21 3.90 4.12
C THR A 164 8.37 4.57 5.21
N THR A 165 8.96 5.41 6.06
CA THR A 165 8.22 6.19 7.07
C THR A 165 8.18 7.67 6.70
N ALA A 166 7.01 8.31 6.79
CA ALA A 166 6.88 9.75 6.62
C ALA A 166 7.28 10.47 7.91
N LEU A 167 8.32 11.29 7.83
CA LEU A 167 8.66 12.28 8.85
C LEU A 167 7.96 13.61 8.53
N ASP A 168 7.81 13.92 7.24
CA ASP A 168 7.03 15.03 6.73
C ASP A 168 6.11 14.56 5.59
N ILE A 169 4.98 15.25 5.36
CA ILE A 169 4.06 14.91 4.27
C ILE A 169 4.71 15.01 2.88
N THR A 170 5.76 15.83 2.71
CA THR A 170 6.53 15.96 1.46
C THR A 170 7.29 14.68 1.08
N ASP A 171 7.48 13.76 2.03
CA ASP A 171 8.13 12.47 1.78
C ASP A 171 7.38 11.60 0.76
N ASN A 172 6.05 11.73 0.69
CA ASN A 172 5.23 11.00 -0.29
C ASN A 172 5.63 11.34 -1.74
N ALA A 173 6.09 12.58 -2.01
CA ALA A 173 6.50 13.01 -3.35
C ALA A 173 7.65 12.17 -3.91
N ARG A 174 8.62 11.79 -3.06
CA ARG A 174 9.74 10.92 -3.45
C ARG A 174 9.25 9.54 -3.85
N MET A 175 8.30 8.98 -3.11
CA MET A 175 7.69 7.69 -3.44
C MET A 175 6.89 7.76 -4.74
N PHE A 176 6.10 8.81 -4.96
CA PHE A 176 5.38 8.99 -6.24
C PHE A 176 6.32 9.10 -7.43
N HIS A 177 7.42 9.84 -7.28
CA HIS A 177 8.45 9.95 -8.31
C HIS A 177 9.00 8.56 -8.69
N ILE A 178 9.28 7.71 -7.71
CA ILE A 178 9.76 6.35 -7.95
C ILE A 178 8.71 5.53 -8.68
N ILE A 179 7.45 5.53 -8.23
CA ILE A 179 6.38 4.72 -8.84
C ILE A 179 6.19 5.08 -10.31
N VAL A 180 6.13 6.38 -10.64
CA VAL A 180 5.86 6.85 -12.01
C VAL A 180 6.99 6.51 -12.99
N ASN A 181 8.24 6.44 -12.52
CA ASN A 181 9.40 6.23 -13.39
C ASN A 181 9.79 4.75 -13.55
N LEU A 182 9.17 3.83 -12.80
CA LEU A 182 9.47 2.41 -12.89
C LEU A 182 8.66 1.71 -13.99
N GLN A 183 9.35 0.84 -14.73
CA GLN A 183 8.75 -0.01 -15.77
C GLN A 183 8.37 -1.41 -15.27
N VAL A 184 8.50 -1.64 -13.96
CA VAL A 184 8.12 -2.91 -13.30
C VAL A 184 7.00 -2.67 -12.30
N PRO A 185 6.16 -3.67 -12.00
CA PRO A 185 5.17 -3.56 -10.94
C PRO A 185 5.80 -3.18 -9.60
N VAL A 186 5.29 -2.12 -8.98
CA VAL A 186 5.83 -1.57 -7.73
C VAL A 186 4.73 -1.28 -6.71
N ILE A 187 4.98 -1.71 -5.48
CA ILE A 187 4.20 -1.39 -4.29
C ILE A 187 5.02 -0.38 -3.49
N GLY A 188 4.79 0.91 -3.75
CA GLY A 188 5.48 2.01 -3.06
C GLY A 188 4.55 2.65 -2.03
N LEU A 189 4.90 2.56 -0.75
CA LEU A 189 4.07 3.05 0.34
C LEU A 189 4.90 3.85 1.34
N VAL A 190 4.27 4.86 1.93
CA VAL A 190 4.84 5.65 3.02
C VAL A 190 3.95 5.47 4.25
N MET A 191 4.55 5.03 5.35
CA MET A 191 3.90 4.71 6.62
C MET A 191 3.70 5.96 7.46
N GLY A 192 2.77 5.87 8.42
CA GLY A 192 2.41 6.96 9.32
C GLY A 192 1.25 7.80 8.80
N GLU A 193 0.67 8.64 9.66
CA GLU A 193 -0.48 9.51 9.32
C GLU A 193 -0.14 10.47 8.17
N ARG A 194 1.08 11.03 8.17
CA ARG A 194 1.62 11.86 7.08
C ARG A 194 1.78 11.08 5.76
N GLY A 195 1.85 9.75 5.81
CA GLY A 195 2.01 8.87 4.66
C GLY A 195 0.70 8.40 4.02
N LEU A 196 -0.47 8.74 4.59
CA LEU A 196 -1.79 8.30 4.09
C LEU A 196 -1.98 8.56 2.60
N MET A 197 -1.51 9.72 2.13
CA MET A 197 -1.62 10.13 0.73
C MET A 197 -0.97 9.12 -0.23
N SER A 198 0.17 8.51 0.13
CA SER A 198 0.79 7.46 -0.69
C SER A 198 -0.11 6.24 -0.90
N ARG A 199 -0.90 5.88 0.11
CA ARG A 199 -1.79 4.71 0.08
C ARG A 199 -3.00 4.93 -0.79
N VAL A 200 -3.54 6.15 -0.81
CA VAL A 200 -4.72 6.50 -1.60
C VAL A 200 -4.34 6.82 -3.05
N LEU A 201 -3.29 7.62 -3.25
CA LEU A 201 -2.86 8.06 -4.58
C LEU A 201 -2.00 7.05 -5.33
N ALA A 202 -1.74 5.86 -4.76
CA ALA A 202 -1.16 4.73 -5.50
C ALA A 202 -1.90 4.50 -6.83
N ALA A 203 -3.24 4.60 -6.81
CA ALA A 203 -4.11 4.54 -7.98
C ALA A 203 -3.79 5.55 -9.08
N LYS A 204 -3.48 6.81 -8.72
CA LYS A 204 -3.15 7.88 -9.66
C LYS A 204 -1.75 7.68 -10.25
N TYR A 205 -0.80 7.28 -9.41
CA TYR A 205 0.62 7.27 -9.77
C TYR A 205 1.13 5.92 -10.31
N GLY A 206 0.26 4.90 -10.40
CA GLY A 206 0.59 3.60 -11.02
C GLY A 206 1.11 2.54 -10.04
N GLY A 207 0.82 2.68 -8.74
CA GLY A 207 1.15 1.67 -7.75
C GLY A 207 0.40 0.37 -8.02
N PHE A 208 1.10 -0.77 -7.96
CA PHE A 208 0.51 -2.08 -8.22
C PHE A 208 -0.58 -2.43 -7.21
N LEU A 209 -0.36 -2.10 -5.94
CA LEU A 209 -1.22 -2.51 -4.83
C LEU A 209 -1.14 -1.51 -3.67
N THR A 210 -2.25 -1.34 -2.96
CA THR A 210 -2.33 -0.66 -1.67
C THR A 210 -2.98 -1.58 -0.63
N PHE A 211 -2.82 -1.25 0.65
CA PHE A 211 -3.36 -2.05 1.75
C PHE A 211 -4.50 -1.31 2.45
N GLY A 212 -5.61 -2.02 2.68
CA GLY A 212 -6.76 -1.54 3.44
C GLY A 212 -7.08 -2.48 4.59
N SER A 213 -7.27 -1.99 5.81
CA SER A 213 -7.64 -2.85 6.94
C SER A 213 -9.11 -3.30 6.85
N ILE A 214 -9.41 -4.46 7.43
CA ILE A 214 -10.79 -4.98 7.51
C ILE A 214 -11.61 -4.14 8.48
N GLU A 215 -10.98 -3.72 9.58
CA GLU A 215 -11.60 -2.93 10.64
C GLU A 215 -10.70 -1.77 11.03
N ALA A 216 -11.31 -0.70 11.53
CA ALA A 216 -10.56 0.45 12.03
C ALA A 216 -9.73 0.04 13.26
N GLY A 217 -8.47 0.46 13.31
CA GLY A 217 -7.56 0.16 14.42
C GLY A 217 -6.88 -1.21 14.37
N VAL A 218 -7.37 -2.15 13.55
CA VAL A 218 -6.70 -3.45 13.30
C VAL A 218 -5.83 -3.32 12.05
N VAL A 219 -4.65 -2.72 12.21
CA VAL A 219 -3.74 -2.34 11.11
C VAL A 219 -2.44 -3.15 11.13
N SER A 220 -1.91 -3.49 9.96
CA SER A 220 -0.61 -4.17 9.85
C SER A 220 0.57 -3.19 9.82
N ALA A 221 0.30 -1.92 9.49
CA ALA A 221 1.26 -0.83 9.46
C ALA A 221 0.59 0.52 9.80
N PRO A 222 1.31 1.48 10.39
CA PRO A 222 0.78 2.80 10.69
C PRO A 222 0.24 3.56 9.46
N GLY A 223 -0.86 4.28 9.64
CA GLY A 223 -1.50 5.12 8.60
C GLY A 223 -2.36 4.36 7.60
N GLN A 224 -2.70 3.10 7.86
CA GLN A 224 -3.51 2.28 6.96
C GLN A 224 -5.00 2.65 7.05
N PRO A 225 -5.65 3.06 5.93
CA PRO A 225 -7.11 3.26 5.89
C PRO A 225 -7.85 1.91 5.85
N THR A 226 -9.16 1.91 6.11
CA THR A 226 -9.96 0.68 5.92
C THR A 226 -10.21 0.41 4.43
N VAL A 227 -10.49 -0.85 4.07
CA VAL A 227 -10.95 -1.21 2.71
C VAL A 227 -12.19 -0.39 2.32
N LYS A 228 -13.11 -0.22 3.27
CA LYS A 228 -14.32 0.58 3.09
C LYS A 228 -14.00 2.04 2.78
N ASP A 229 -13.09 2.67 3.52
CA ASP A 229 -12.71 4.06 3.27
C ASP A 229 -12.04 4.23 1.91
N LEU A 230 -11.15 3.30 1.53
CA LEU A 230 -10.54 3.33 0.20
C LEU A 230 -11.60 3.29 -0.92
N LEU A 231 -12.61 2.44 -0.79
CA LEU A 231 -13.63 2.26 -1.83
C LEU A 231 -14.73 3.34 -1.81
N GLU A 232 -15.22 3.72 -0.63
CA GLU A 232 -16.41 4.56 -0.47
C GLU A 232 -16.08 6.02 -0.16
N LEU A 233 -15.09 6.28 0.71
CA LEU A 233 -14.70 7.64 1.09
C LEU A 233 -13.77 8.26 0.05
N TYR A 234 -12.74 7.53 -0.37
CA TYR A 234 -11.73 8.01 -1.32
C TYR A 234 -12.03 7.64 -2.76
N ASN A 235 -13.11 6.86 -3.00
CA ASN A 235 -13.54 6.44 -4.32
C ASN A 235 -12.38 5.87 -5.17
N LEU A 236 -11.51 5.04 -4.58
CA LEU A 236 -10.24 4.61 -5.20
C LEU A 236 -10.42 4.07 -6.62
N ARG A 237 -11.52 3.37 -6.90
CA ARG A 237 -11.82 2.81 -8.23
C ARG A 237 -12.08 3.87 -9.32
N GLN A 238 -12.34 5.12 -8.95
CA GLN A 238 -12.56 6.25 -9.84
C GLN A 238 -11.32 7.13 -10.01
N ILE A 239 -10.27 6.91 -9.21
CA ILE A 239 -9.03 7.65 -9.35
C ILE A 239 -8.33 7.17 -10.62
N GLU A 240 -7.97 8.08 -11.50
CA GLU A 240 -7.21 7.86 -12.73
C GLU A 240 -5.95 8.75 -12.73
N ALA A 241 -5.10 8.59 -13.75
CA ALA A 241 -3.83 9.31 -13.84
C ALA A 241 -4.00 10.83 -13.91
N ASP A 242 -5.11 11.32 -14.47
CA ASP A 242 -5.43 12.75 -14.64
C ASP A 242 -6.29 13.34 -13.50
N THR A 243 -6.75 12.52 -12.55
CA THR A 243 -7.55 12.97 -11.40
C THR A 243 -6.84 14.09 -10.64
N LYS A 244 -7.59 15.16 -10.35
CA LYS A 244 -7.07 16.33 -9.62
C LYS A 244 -7.10 16.12 -8.11
N VAL A 245 -5.96 16.31 -7.47
CA VAL A 245 -5.79 16.18 -6.03
C VAL A 245 -6.15 17.50 -5.35
N HIS A 246 -7.03 17.41 -4.36
CA HIS A 246 -7.45 18.48 -3.48
C HIS A 246 -7.27 18.01 -2.04
N GLY A 247 -7.31 18.94 -1.08
CA GLY A 247 -7.30 18.52 0.31
C GLY A 247 -7.51 19.63 1.33
N VAL A 248 -7.57 19.22 2.58
CA VAL A 248 -7.61 20.12 3.73
C VAL A 248 -6.28 20.06 4.47
N ILE A 249 -5.60 21.20 4.53
CA ILE A 249 -4.30 21.41 5.18
C ILE A 249 -4.55 21.80 6.64
N GLY A 250 -3.95 21.06 7.58
CA GLY A 250 -4.04 21.33 9.02
C GLY A 250 -3.12 20.46 9.86
N ASN A 251 -2.98 20.80 11.14
CA ASN A 251 -2.31 19.98 12.14
C ASN A 251 -2.88 20.29 13.54
N PRO A 252 -3.69 19.39 14.16
CA PRO A 252 -4.04 18.03 13.70
C PRO A 252 -5.08 18.01 12.59
N ILE A 253 -5.20 16.88 11.86
CA ILE A 253 -6.12 16.77 10.71
C ILE A 253 -7.10 15.59 10.75
N GLY A 254 -6.83 14.55 11.55
CA GLY A 254 -7.63 13.30 11.55
C GLY A 254 -9.12 13.45 11.89
N HIS A 255 -9.55 14.56 12.48
CA HIS A 255 -10.96 14.84 12.81
C HIS A 255 -11.76 15.49 11.66
N SER A 256 -11.09 15.87 10.56
CA SER A 256 -11.73 16.63 9.49
C SER A 256 -12.74 15.76 8.71
N LYS A 257 -13.98 16.25 8.61
CA LYS A 257 -15.02 15.64 7.77
C LYS A 257 -15.02 16.16 6.32
N SER A 258 -14.10 17.06 5.97
CA SER A 258 -14.02 17.63 4.62
C SER A 258 -13.88 16.56 3.53
N PRO A 259 -13.05 15.50 3.69
CA PRO A 259 -12.99 14.41 2.70
C PRO A 259 -14.35 13.73 2.46
N HIS A 260 -15.17 13.56 3.49
CA HIS A 260 -16.50 12.93 3.36
C HIS A 260 -17.45 13.79 2.52
N LEU A 261 -17.41 15.11 2.73
CA LEU A 261 -18.25 16.05 2.00
C LEU A 261 -17.80 16.18 0.54
N TYR A 262 -16.52 16.48 0.31
CA TYR A 262 -16.03 16.81 -1.02
C TYR A 262 -15.93 15.59 -1.94
N ASN A 263 -15.51 14.42 -1.44
CA ASN A 263 -15.47 13.22 -2.30
C ASN A 263 -16.88 12.76 -2.70
N ALA A 264 -17.87 12.89 -1.81
CA ALA A 264 -19.26 12.62 -2.16
C ALA A 264 -19.79 13.63 -3.20
N ALA A 265 -19.45 14.91 -3.06
CA ALA A 265 -19.83 15.96 -4.01
C ALA A 265 -19.15 15.78 -5.38
N PHE A 266 -17.84 15.53 -5.41
CA PHE A 266 -17.10 15.28 -6.65
C PHE A 266 -17.70 14.11 -7.43
N LYS A 267 -17.99 13.01 -6.73
CA LYS A 267 -18.64 11.85 -7.32
C LYS A 267 -20.05 12.14 -7.84
N SER A 268 -20.86 12.92 -7.11
CA SER A 268 -22.24 13.19 -7.50
C SER A 268 -22.36 14.08 -8.74
N VAL A 269 -21.42 15.01 -8.93
CA VAL A 269 -21.38 15.91 -10.10
C VAL A 269 -20.47 15.41 -11.22
N GLY A 270 -19.81 14.25 -11.05
CA GLY A 270 -18.90 13.68 -12.04
C GLY A 270 -17.59 14.47 -12.22
N PHE A 271 -17.15 15.21 -11.19
CA PHE A 271 -15.87 15.91 -11.22
C PHE A 271 -14.72 14.94 -10.97
N ASN A 272 -13.73 14.93 -11.88
CA ASN A 272 -12.53 14.07 -11.77
C ASN A 272 -11.54 14.62 -10.73
N GLY A 273 -11.92 14.54 -9.46
CA GLY A 273 -11.12 15.01 -8.34
C GLY A 273 -11.19 14.09 -7.13
N ILE A 274 -10.15 14.17 -6.30
CA ILE A 274 -10.08 13.54 -4.98
C ILE A 274 -9.74 14.58 -3.93
N TYR A 275 -10.32 14.43 -2.75
CA TYR A 275 -10.11 15.30 -1.60
C TYR A 275 -9.54 14.52 -0.41
N LEU A 276 -8.37 14.94 0.08
CA LEU A 276 -7.62 14.25 1.14
C LEU A 276 -7.48 15.08 2.43
N PRO A 277 -7.36 14.44 3.60
CA PRO A 277 -6.83 15.10 4.78
C PRO A 277 -5.30 15.18 4.68
N LEU A 278 -4.75 16.39 4.78
CA LEU A 278 -3.33 16.69 4.60
C LEU A 278 -2.73 17.16 5.94
N LEU A 279 -2.02 16.26 6.63
CA LEU A 279 -1.30 16.58 7.85
C LEU A 279 0.00 17.31 7.49
N VAL A 280 -0.02 18.63 7.56
CA VAL A 280 1.08 19.50 7.11
C VAL A 280 1.73 20.16 8.31
N ASP A 281 3.06 20.16 8.36
CA ASP A 281 3.82 20.91 9.38
C ASP A 281 4.22 22.31 8.87
N SER A 282 4.66 22.40 7.61
CA SER A 282 5.01 23.66 6.93
C SER A 282 4.24 23.83 5.62
N VAL A 283 3.36 24.84 5.56
CA VAL A 283 2.59 25.16 4.34
C VAL A 283 3.51 25.48 3.16
N ALA A 284 4.54 26.31 3.37
CA ALA A 284 5.46 26.69 2.32
C ALA A 284 6.18 25.49 1.69
N ASN A 285 6.63 24.53 2.52
CA ASN A 285 7.28 23.31 2.04
C ASN A 285 6.30 22.40 1.29
N TYR A 286 5.05 22.30 1.78
CA TYR A 286 4.02 21.53 1.12
C TYR A 286 3.70 22.11 -0.26
N ILE A 287 3.43 23.41 -0.35
CA ILE A 287 3.08 24.09 -1.61
C ILE A 287 4.24 24.03 -2.61
N SER A 288 5.49 24.22 -2.17
CA SER A 288 6.65 24.13 -3.07
C SER A 288 6.85 22.72 -3.62
N THR A 289 6.67 21.69 -2.78
CA THR A 289 6.80 20.27 -3.16
C THR A 289 5.68 19.82 -4.09
N TYR A 290 4.44 20.22 -3.80
CA TYR A 290 3.23 19.81 -4.53
C TYR A 290 2.69 20.96 -5.39
N SER A 291 3.58 21.56 -6.20
CA SER A 291 3.28 22.70 -7.09
C SER A 291 2.84 22.30 -8.49
N SER A 292 2.79 21.00 -8.80
CA SER A 292 2.38 20.52 -10.11
C SER A 292 0.86 20.70 -10.34
N PRO A 293 0.39 20.75 -11.61
CA PRO A 293 -1.03 20.87 -11.93
C PRO A 293 -1.91 19.70 -11.48
N ASP A 294 -1.32 18.64 -10.93
CA ASP A 294 -2.06 17.56 -10.28
C ASP A 294 -2.73 18.02 -9.00
N PHE A 295 -2.10 18.92 -8.25
CA PHE A 295 -2.60 19.40 -6.97
C PHE A 295 -3.28 20.77 -7.16
N ALA A 296 -4.61 20.74 -7.23
CA ALA A 296 -5.39 21.82 -7.82
C ALA A 296 -5.98 22.82 -6.80
N GLY A 297 -6.18 22.42 -5.54
CA GLY A 297 -6.75 23.34 -4.56
C GLY A 297 -6.85 22.79 -3.14
N TYR A 298 -6.82 23.70 -2.17
CA TYR A 298 -6.75 23.37 -0.75
C TYR A 298 -7.68 24.21 0.11
N SER A 299 -8.26 23.58 1.14
CA SER A 299 -8.81 24.31 2.29
C SER A 299 -7.77 24.38 3.40
N TYR A 300 -7.76 25.47 4.17
CA TYR A 300 -6.85 25.66 5.31
C TYR A 300 -7.62 25.66 6.63
N THR A 301 -7.20 24.82 7.56
CA THR A 301 -7.68 24.82 8.96
C THR A 301 -6.54 25.13 9.93
N ILE A 302 -6.80 25.08 11.23
CA ILE A 302 -5.82 25.36 12.29
C ILE A 302 -4.55 24.51 12.10
N PRO A 303 -3.35 25.09 12.28
CA PRO A 303 -3.04 26.51 12.52
C PRO A 303 -2.76 27.33 11.24
N HIS A 304 -2.93 26.71 10.06
CA HIS A 304 -2.32 27.12 8.79
C HIS A 304 -3.08 28.18 7.99
N LYS A 305 -4.08 28.85 8.57
CA LYS A 305 -4.89 29.84 7.83
C LYS A 305 -4.07 31.05 7.39
N GLU A 306 -3.28 31.62 8.30
CA GLU A 306 -2.43 32.78 8.00
C GLU A 306 -1.25 32.39 7.09
N ASP A 307 -0.68 31.20 7.28
CA ASP A 307 0.43 30.74 6.45
C ASP A 307 -0.02 30.40 5.03
N GLY A 308 -1.25 29.89 4.86
CA GLY A 308 -1.90 29.76 3.56
C GLY A 308 -2.01 31.10 2.84
N LEU A 309 -2.48 32.15 3.55
CA LEU A 309 -2.57 33.50 2.99
C LEU A 309 -1.22 34.04 2.51
N LYS A 310 -0.15 33.83 3.29
CA LYS A 310 1.21 34.29 2.94
C LYS A 310 1.79 33.57 1.72
N CYS A 311 1.32 32.35 1.42
CA CYS A 311 1.80 31.56 0.29
C CYS A 311 1.00 31.80 -1.01
N CYS A 312 -0.04 32.63 -0.98
CA CYS A 312 -0.81 32.97 -2.18
C CYS A 312 -0.12 34.07 -3.00
N ASP A 313 0.01 33.87 -4.30
CA ASP A 313 0.47 34.91 -5.23
C ASP A 313 -0.54 36.06 -5.36
N GLU A 314 -1.85 35.76 -5.27
CA GLU A 314 -2.96 36.71 -5.35
C GLU A 314 -3.97 36.49 -4.21
N VAL A 315 -4.49 37.58 -3.64
CA VAL A 315 -5.53 37.57 -2.60
C VAL A 315 -6.64 38.52 -3.03
N CYS A 316 -7.84 37.96 -3.25
CA CYS A 316 -9.02 38.66 -3.73
C CYS A 316 -10.03 38.93 -2.61
#